data_AF-A0A952I347-F1
#
_entry.id   AF-A0A952I347-F1
#
_cell.length_a   1.000
_cell.length_b   1.000
_cell.length_c   1.000
_cell.angle_alpha   90.00
_cell.angle_beta   90.00
_cell.angle_gamma   90.00
#
_symmetry.space_group_name_H-M   'P 1'
#
loop_
_entity.id
_entity.type
_entity.pdbx_description
1 polymer ?
#
loop_
_entity_poly.entity_id
_entity_poly.type
_entity_poly.pdbx_seq_one_letter_code
_entity_poly.pdbx_strand_id
1 'polypeptide(L)'
;MFPKIFKNIYFLTGVFFILWMVFFDGNNIVNQFKLNQKVVELEEQKTYYEEGIVTLDNDMEELSTSAKKLEKFVREKYLFKKKGEDIYLIEEENK
;
A
#
# COMPACT_ATOMS: atom_id res chain seq x y z
N MET A 1 -27.76 -9.87 -49.34
CA MET A 1 -26.64 -9.55 -50.26
C MET A 1 -25.45 -9.13 -49.41
N PHE A 2 -24.49 -10.02 -49.17
CA PHE A 2 -23.33 -9.72 -48.31
C PHE A 2 -22.41 -8.71 -49.02
N PRO A 3 -22.01 -7.60 -48.37
CA PRO A 3 -21.24 -6.56 -49.05
C PRO A 3 -19.84 -7.06 -49.43
N LYS A 4 -19.40 -6.74 -50.66
CA LYS A 4 -18.16 -7.25 -51.31
C LYS A 4 -16.86 -7.01 -50.52
N ILE A 5 -16.89 -6.08 -49.56
CA ILE A 5 -15.81 -5.82 -48.59
C ILE A 5 -15.40 -7.06 -47.79
N PHE A 6 -16.32 -7.97 -47.48
CA PHE A 6 -16.02 -9.21 -46.74
C PHE A 6 -15.42 -10.33 -47.61
N LYS A 7 -15.29 -10.14 -48.93
CA LYS A 7 -14.63 -11.12 -49.82
C LYS A 7 -13.12 -10.90 -49.94
N ASN A 8 -12.60 -9.76 -49.48
CA ASN A 8 -11.17 -9.50 -49.53
C ASN A 8 -10.51 -9.98 -48.24
N ILE A 9 -9.80 -11.11 -48.33
CA ILE A 9 -9.07 -11.71 -47.20
C ILE A 9 -8.08 -10.72 -46.58
N TYR A 10 -7.45 -9.85 -47.38
CA TYR A 10 -6.53 -8.83 -46.90
C TYR A 10 -7.20 -7.75 -46.03
N PHE A 11 -8.45 -7.41 -46.33
CA PHE A 11 -9.22 -6.46 -45.51
C PHE A 11 -9.61 -7.10 -44.18
N LEU A 12 -10.08 -8.35 -44.21
CA LEU A 12 -10.45 -9.08 -43.01
C LEU A 12 -9.24 -9.34 -42.10
N THR A 13 -8.10 -9.72 -42.66
CA THR A 13 -6.85 -9.88 -41.90
C THR A 13 -6.34 -8.55 -41.36
N GLY A 14 -6.50 -7.44 -42.10
CA GLY A 14 -6.12 -6.11 -41.62
C GLY A 14 -6.98 -5.65 -40.44
N VAL A 15 -8.30 -5.82 -40.53
CA VAL A 15 -9.22 -5.51 -39.42
C VAL A 15 -8.94 -6.40 -38.21
N PHE A 16 -8.73 -7.70 -38.43
CA PHE A 16 -8.35 -8.62 -37.37
C PHE A 16 -7.03 -8.22 -36.71
N PHE A 17 -6.03 -7.80 -37.50
CA PHE A 17 -4.73 -7.37 -36.98
C PHE A 17 -4.83 -6.08 -36.17
N ILE A 18 -5.68 -5.12 -36.59
CA ILE A 18 -5.95 -3.90 -35.81
C ILE A 18 -6.66 -4.24 -34.51
N LEU A 19 -7.69 -5.08 -34.55
CA LEU A 19 -8.35 -5.55 -33.33
C LEU A 19 -7.37 -6.31 -32.43
N TRP A 20 -6.51 -7.15 -32.99
CA TRP A 20 -5.48 -7.85 -32.24
C TRP A 20 -4.52 -6.87 -31.56
N MET A 21 -4.04 -5.86 -32.28
CA MET A 21 -3.18 -4.84 -31.68
C MET A 21 -3.91 -4.03 -30.60
N VAL A 22 -5.19 -3.74 -30.75
CA VAL A 22 -5.93 -2.97 -29.74
C VAL A 22 -6.26 -3.80 -28.48
N PHE A 23 -6.55 -5.09 -28.64
CA PHE A 23 -7.01 -5.95 -27.53
C PHE A 23 -5.91 -6.80 -26.90
N PHE A 24 -4.91 -7.24 -27.67
CA PHE A 24 -3.84 -8.13 -27.22
C PHE A 24 -2.48 -7.45 -27.11
N ASP A 25 -2.22 -6.34 -27.83
CA ASP A 25 -0.97 -5.60 -27.64
C ASP A 25 -0.96 -4.94 -26.26
N GLY A 26 0.23 -4.87 -25.66
CA GLY A 26 0.44 -4.62 -24.23
C GLY A 26 -0.05 -3.28 -23.68
N ASN A 27 -0.61 -2.41 -24.52
CA ASN A 27 -1.27 -1.14 -24.14
C ASN A 27 -2.69 -1.36 -23.60
N ASN A 28 -2.84 -2.45 -22.84
CA ASN A 28 -4.08 -3.02 -22.42
C ASN A 28 -4.75 -2.09 -21.39
N ILE A 29 -6.00 -1.71 -21.62
CA ILE A 29 -6.82 -0.87 -20.72
C ILE A 29 -6.80 -1.43 -19.28
N VAL A 30 -6.70 -2.76 -19.15
CA VAL A 30 -6.55 -3.47 -17.89
C VAL A 30 -5.29 -3.06 -17.12
N ASN A 31 -4.16 -2.88 -17.80
CA ASN A 31 -2.92 -2.43 -17.14
C ASN A 31 -3.05 -0.99 -16.66
N GLN A 32 -3.67 -0.12 -17.46
CA GLN A 32 -3.89 1.26 -17.06
C GLN A 32 -4.85 1.36 -15.87
N PHE A 33 -5.89 0.51 -15.83
CA PHE A 33 -6.78 0.41 -14.67
C PHE A 33 -6.05 -0.09 -13.41
N LYS A 34 -5.21 -1.11 -13.53
CA LYS A 34 -4.38 -1.60 -12.41
C LYS A 34 -3.41 -0.53 -11.89
N LEU A 35 -2.78 0.22 -12.79
CA LEU A 35 -1.89 1.31 -12.41
C LEU A 35 -2.64 2.42 -11.66
N ASN A 36 -3.82 2.82 -12.14
CA ASN A 36 -4.65 3.80 -11.44
C ASN A 36 -5.08 3.31 -10.05
N GLN A 37 -5.49 2.05 -9.92
CA GLN A 37 -5.78 1.49 -8.59
C GLN A 37 -4.55 1.49 -7.68
N LYS A 38 -3.37 1.20 -8.22
CA LYS A 38 -2.12 1.24 -7.44
C LYS A 38 -1.80 2.65 -6.95
N VAL A 39 -2.08 3.69 -7.76
CA VAL A 39 -1.92 5.08 -7.34
C VAL A 39 -2.83 5.40 -6.16
N VAL A 40 -4.12 5.05 -6.24
CA VAL A 40 -5.08 5.26 -5.15
C VAL A 40 -4.63 4.53 -3.87
N GLU A 41 -4.22 3.27 -3.98
CA GLU A 41 -3.72 2.49 -2.84
C GLU A 41 -2.51 3.15 -2.17
N LEU A 42 -1.59 3.71 -2.96
CA LEU A 42 -0.41 4.41 -2.45
C LEU A 42 -0.76 5.75 -1.79
N GLU A 43 -1.73 6.48 -2.32
CA GLU A 43 -2.23 7.72 -1.72
C GLU A 43 -2.94 7.46 -0.39
N GLU A 44 -3.74 6.39 -0.30
CA GLU A 44 -4.38 5.97 0.94
C GLU A 44 -3.35 5.55 1.99
N GLN A 45 -2.34 4.75 1.60
CA GLN A 45 -1.25 4.38 2.51
C GLN A 45 -0.49 5.60 3.00
N LYS A 46 -0.16 6.54 2.10
CA LYS A 46 0.50 7.78 2.46
C LYS A 46 -0.31 8.56 3.50
N THR A 47 -1.60 8.75 3.24
CA THR A 47 -2.51 9.46 4.15
C THR A 47 -2.57 8.81 5.52
N TYR A 48 -2.70 7.47 5.55
CA TYR A 48 -2.71 6.69 6.79
C TYR A 48 -1.45 6.91 7.63
N TYR A 49 -0.27 6.87 7.01
CA TYR A 49 0.99 7.11 7.73
C TYR A 49 1.16 8.56 8.17
N GLU A 50 0.73 9.54 7.37
CA GLU A 50 0.77 10.95 7.75
C GLU A 50 -0.11 11.23 8.96
N GLU A 51 -1.34 10.70 8.99
CA GLU A 51 -2.23 10.78 10.17
C GLU A 51 -1.64 10.05 11.38
N GLY A 52 -1.03 8.88 11.16
CA GLY A 52 -0.33 8.11 12.18
C GLY A 52 0.82 8.90 12.80
N ILE A 53 1.59 9.66 12.01
CA ILE A 53 2.68 10.49 12.52
C ILE A 53 2.13 11.64 13.36
N VAL A 54 1.09 12.33 12.90
CA VAL A 54 0.48 13.45 13.65
C VAL A 54 -0.05 12.99 15.00
N THR A 55 -0.74 11.85 15.02
CA THR A 55 -1.23 11.27 16.28
C THR A 55 -0.09 10.86 17.21
N LEU A 56 0.96 10.21 16.68
CA LEU A 56 2.14 9.85 17.47
C LEU A 56 2.86 11.06 18.05
N ASP A 57 2.95 12.16 17.30
CA ASP A 57 3.62 13.39 17.73
C ASP A 57 2.83 14.07 18.86
N ASN A 58 1.50 14.12 18.75
CA ASN A 58 0.63 14.59 19.83
C ASN A 58 0.76 13.69 21.08
N ASP A 59 0.75 12.38 20.91
CA ASP A 59 0.96 11.43 22.01
C ASP A 59 2.35 11.65 22.64
N MET A 60 3.39 11.87 21.82
CA MET A 60 4.74 12.17 22.28
C MET A 60 4.80 13.50 23.05
N GLU A 61 4.07 14.54 22.63
CA GLU A 61 4.03 15.83 23.33
C GLU A 61 3.35 15.69 24.70
N GLU A 62 2.23 14.97 24.77
CA GLU A 62 1.55 14.66 26.03
C GLU A 62 2.44 13.83 26.99
N LEU A 63 3.20 12.88 26.43
CA LEU A 63 4.17 12.06 27.18
C LEU A 63 5.40 12.85 27.62
N SER A 64 5.88 13.77 26.79
CA SER A 64 7.10 14.59 27.02
C SER A 64 6.89 15.68 28.06
N THR A 65 5.64 16.10 28.29
CA THR A 65 5.27 17.05 29.35
C THR A 65 5.68 16.56 30.75
N SER A 66 5.97 15.26 30.92
CA SER A 66 6.54 14.69 32.14
C SER A 66 7.58 13.64 31.81
N ALA A 67 8.86 13.93 32.06
CA ALA A 67 9.97 12.97 31.88
C ALA A 67 9.73 11.61 32.55
N LYS A 68 8.95 11.60 33.64
CA LYS A 68 8.57 10.38 34.37
C LYS A 68 7.52 9.55 33.63
N LYS A 69 6.58 10.19 32.90
CA LYS A 69 5.60 9.51 32.04
C LYS A 69 6.27 8.94 30.80
N LEU A 70 7.18 9.70 30.18
CA LEU A 70 7.98 9.22 29.05
C LEU A 70 8.80 7.98 29.42
N GLU A 71 9.55 8.02 30.55
CA GLU A 71 10.32 6.85 31.01
C GLU A 71 9.42 5.63 31.24
N LYS A 72 8.21 5.82 31.80
CA LYS A 72 7.26 4.73 32.00
C LYS A 72 6.76 4.14 30.68
N PHE A 73 6.35 4.97 29.71
CA PHE A 73 5.87 4.51 28.40
C PHE A 73 6.95 3.75 27.63
N VAL A 74 8.16 4.30 27.60
CA VAL A 74 9.32 3.74 26.89
C VAL A 74 9.73 2.38 27.50
N ARG A 75 9.58 2.20 28.82
CA ARG A 75 9.80 0.93 29.51
C ARG A 75 8.68 -0.10 29.29
N GLU A 76 7.42 0.32 29.24
CA GLU A 76 6.27 -0.59 29.04
C GLU A 76 6.11 -1.03 27.57
N LYS A 77 6.26 -0.10 26.62
CA LYS A 77 6.00 -0.35 25.20
C LYS A 77 7.19 -0.97 24.47
N TYR A 78 8.39 -0.50 24.77
CA TYR A 78 9.62 -0.84 24.05
C TYR A 78 10.67 -1.55 24.92
N LEU A 79 10.36 -1.81 26.20
CA LEU A 79 11.23 -2.54 27.12
C LEU A 79 12.65 -1.96 27.21
N PHE A 80 12.79 -0.62 27.12
CA PHE A 80 14.10 0.02 27.25
C PHE A 80 14.66 -0.15 28.67
N LYS A 81 15.97 -0.39 28.75
CA LYS A 81 16.74 -0.53 30.00
C LYS A 81 17.78 0.56 30.18
N LYS A 82 18.07 0.97 31.42
CA LYS A 82 19.28 1.75 31.73
C LYS A 82 20.49 0.81 31.81
N LYS A 83 21.69 1.37 31.62
CA LYS A 83 22.94 0.63 31.70
C LYS A 83 23.09 0.06 33.12
N GLY A 84 23.09 -1.28 33.24
CA GLY A 84 23.19 -2.00 34.51
C GLY A 84 21.86 -2.51 35.08
N GLU A 85 20.74 -2.36 34.37
CA GLU A 85 19.46 -2.99 34.74
C GLU A 85 19.20 -4.26 33.90
N ASP A 86 18.68 -5.29 34.55
CA ASP A 86 18.20 -6.53 33.92
C ASP A 86 16.66 -6.53 33.88
N ILE A 87 16.09 -6.77 32.69
CA ILE A 87 14.64 -6.83 32.47
C ILE A 87 14.22 -8.30 32.43
N TYR A 88 13.22 -8.65 33.25
CA TYR A 88 12.61 -9.96 33.29
C TYR A 88 11.20 -9.88 32.70
N LEU A 89 10.94 -10.56 31.58
CA LEU A 89 9.60 -10.72 31.03
C LEU A 89 9.00 -11.99 31.64
N ILE A 90 7.89 -11.84 32.38
CA ILE A 90 7.16 -12.99 32.93
C ILE A 90 5.96 -13.20 32.02
N GLU A 91 6.05 -14.19 31.15
CA GLU A 91 4.90 -14.67 30.38
C GLU A 91 4.16 -15.71 31.21
N GLU A 92 2.89 -15.46 31.52
CA GLU A 92 2.04 -16.50 32.09
C GLU A 92 1.76 -17.52 30.99
N GLU A 93 2.36 -18.71 31.11
CA GLU A 93 1.93 -19.89 30.35
C GLU A 93 0.48 -20.19 30.74
N ASN A 94 -0.47 -19.73 29.93
CA ASN A 94 -1.84 -20.23 29.99
C ASN A 94 -1.80 -21.71 29.56
N LYS A 95 -1.75 -22.61 30.53
CA LYS A 95 -1.97 -24.05 30.36
C LYS A 95 -3.45 -24.35 30.16
#